data_AF-A0A9D4SS45-F1
#
_entry.id   AF-A0A9D4SS45-F1
#
_cell.length_a   1.000
_cell.length_b   1.000
_cell.length_c   1.000
_cell.angle_alpha   90.00
_cell.angle_beta   90.00
_cell.angle_gamma   90.00
#
_symmetry.space_group_name_H-M   'P 1'
#
loop_
_entity.id
_entity.type
_entity.pdbx_description
1 polymer ?
#
loop_
_entity_poly.entity_id
_entity_poly.type
_entity_poly.pdbx_seq_one_letter_code
_entity_poly.pdbx_strand_id
1 'polypeptide(L)'
;MDTDVCPSCGASAVAEESGDGFSRVCTACGVVLDTAPLQATGFTGGDDALRFVSSTSRDTMSLLRRDERGGARFQCLLSGGVTGNRRLCHDWIKQVGVKVKMDSVMVQQACDIFDRHLVKKPLNYQMAIAAASCYEVLRDNGRSISLPALAKMAQCTGPHLFQAIRAISEDMGKGTMPAMLQELLPEAAQSIDPSERSEVLSRATALLEPLRRCWFLEGRAPRCVGPALVFVAWKSLNVPQRKISMASFCDMHGLGKPNSSLLATNTDLNKASCGDSKDAPPSQKLTSRNVLVYVPDIIRYSASLVVDATSSATGTNVVEQTADQRSAAIYATFRKGRKRPRTVEYASNADVPDCDGNRYISDSEIDHLIRDEEEVKVVKAFLESRKRKEEEAE
;
A
#
# COMPACT_ATOMS: atom_id res chain seq x y z
N MET A 1 21.43 -40.65 -27.64
CA MET A 1 21.94 -41.74 -28.50
C MET A 1 23.40 -41.43 -28.70
N ASP A 2 24.24 -42.26 -28.12
CA ASP A 2 25.68 -42.07 -27.97
C ASP A 2 26.39 -42.10 -29.34
N THR A 3 27.04 -40.99 -29.70
CA THR A 3 27.85 -40.86 -30.92
C THR A 3 29.31 -40.59 -30.56
N ASP A 4 29.93 -41.54 -29.86
CA ASP A 4 31.38 -41.51 -29.55
C ASP A 4 32.17 -42.45 -30.47
N VAL A 5 31.71 -42.67 -31.70
CA VAL A 5 32.40 -43.51 -32.68
C VAL A 5 32.90 -42.63 -33.83
N CYS A 6 34.20 -42.67 -34.09
CA CYS A 6 34.79 -41.94 -35.20
C CYS A 6 34.25 -42.46 -36.56
N PRO A 7 33.64 -41.62 -37.40
CA PRO A 7 33.11 -42.03 -38.71
C PRO A 7 34.20 -42.44 -39.71
N SER A 8 35.46 -42.11 -39.45
CA SER A 8 36.58 -42.40 -40.36
C SER A 8 37.28 -43.73 -40.06
N CYS A 9 37.41 -44.11 -38.79
CA CYS A 9 38.11 -45.34 -38.40
C CYS A 9 37.30 -46.31 -37.52
N GLY A 10 36.08 -45.94 -37.11
CA GLY A 10 35.21 -46.78 -36.28
C GLY A 10 35.69 -46.94 -34.82
N ALA A 11 36.76 -46.25 -34.40
CA ALA A 11 37.25 -46.32 -33.03
C ALA A 11 36.36 -45.52 -32.08
N SER A 12 36.17 -46.05 -30.87
CA SER A 12 35.43 -45.44 -29.76
C SER A 12 36.27 -44.46 -28.91
N ALA A 13 37.53 -44.25 -29.27
CA ALA A 13 38.47 -43.41 -28.54
C ALA A 13 38.49 -41.96 -29.09
N VAL A 14 37.42 -41.22 -28.82
CA VAL A 14 37.34 -39.76 -29.06
C VAL A 14 37.79 -39.05 -27.79
N ALA A 15 38.88 -38.28 -27.86
CA ALA A 15 39.33 -37.46 -26.73
C ALA A 15 38.84 -36.03 -26.91
N GLU A 16 38.35 -35.41 -25.84
CA GLU A 16 37.94 -34.00 -25.80
C GLU A 16 39.14 -33.05 -25.73
N GLU A 17 40.31 -33.55 -25.32
CA GLU A 17 41.50 -32.75 -25.09
C GLU A 17 42.47 -32.85 -26.28
N SER A 18 42.17 -32.09 -27.34
CA SER A 18 43.28 -31.53 -28.13
C SER A 18 43.88 -30.35 -27.35
N GLY A 19 45.15 -30.00 -27.59
CA GLY A 19 45.91 -28.99 -26.84
C GLY A 19 45.28 -27.59 -26.74
N ASP A 20 44.18 -27.37 -27.47
CA ASP A 20 43.41 -26.13 -27.50
C ASP A 20 42.16 -26.18 -26.60
N GLY A 21 41.83 -27.32 -25.98
CA GLY A 21 40.78 -27.48 -24.95
C GLY A 21 39.32 -27.48 -25.45
N PHE A 22 39.08 -27.33 -26.75
CA PHE A 22 37.71 -27.17 -27.30
C PHE A 22 37.35 -28.09 -28.48
N SER A 23 38.33 -28.73 -29.13
CA SER A 23 38.08 -29.56 -30.32
C SER A 23 38.13 -31.05 -29.97
N ARG A 24 37.11 -31.81 -30.40
CA ARG A 24 37.08 -33.28 -30.23
C ARG A 24 37.86 -33.93 -31.36
N VAL A 25 38.88 -34.72 -31.02
CA VAL A 25 39.76 -35.38 -32.00
C VAL A 25 39.82 -36.88 -31.72
N CYS A 26 39.77 -37.68 -32.79
CA CYS A 26 39.98 -39.11 -32.67
C CYS A 26 41.46 -39.41 -32.42
N THR A 27 41.75 -40.08 -31.30
CA THR A 27 43.13 -40.42 -30.91
C THR A 27 43.77 -41.49 -31.80
N ALA A 28 42.97 -42.29 -32.51
CA ALA A 28 43.46 -43.37 -33.36
C ALA A 28 43.87 -42.92 -34.76
N CYS A 29 43.17 -41.94 -35.35
CA CYS A 29 43.39 -41.49 -36.73
C CYS A 29 43.63 -39.99 -36.90
N GLY A 30 43.53 -39.20 -35.83
CA GLY A 30 43.76 -37.75 -35.86
C GLY A 30 42.65 -36.93 -36.52
N VAL A 31 41.52 -37.54 -36.90
CA VAL A 31 40.39 -36.83 -37.51
C VAL A 31 39.65 -35.99 -36.46
N VAL A 32 39.47 -34.70 -36.76
CA VAL A 32 38.68 -33.75 -35.96
C VAL A 32 37.20 -33.99 -36.24
N LEU A 33 36.41 -34.26 -35.19
CA LEU A 33 35.01 -34.66 -35.31
C LEU A 33 34.03 -33.50 -35.11
N ASP A 34 34.39 -32.55 -34.24
CA ASP A 34 33.62 -31.33 -34.02
C ASP A 34 34.58 -30.15 -33.87
N THR A 35 34.43 -29.17 -34.77
CA THR A 35 34.83 -27.79 -34.49
C THR A 35 33.66 -27.15 -33.76
N ALA A 36 33.68 -27.16 -32.42
CA ALA A 36 32.68 -26.44 -31.67
C ALA A 36 32.68 -24.96 -32.10
N PRO A 37 31.53 -24.35 -32.47
CA PRO A 37 31.50 -22.92 -32.74
C PRO A 37 31.91 -22.23 -31.44
N LEU A 38 32.98 -21.45 -31.50
CA LEU A 38 33.45 -20.63 -30.38
C LEU A 38 32.24 -19.90 -29.77
N GLN A 39 31.76 -20.34 -28.61
CA GLN A 39 30.92 -19.48 -27.80
C GLN A 39 31.84 -18.32 -27.41
N ALA A 40 31.56 -17.13 -27.94
CA ALA A 40 32.30 -15.92 -27.62
C ALA A 40 32.01 -15.53 -26.17
N THR A 41 32.56 -16.26 -25.22
CA THR A 41 32.58 -15.96 -23.81
C THR A 41 33.98 -15.53 -23.43
N GLY A 42 34.23 -14.24 -23.66
CA GLY A 42 35.33 -13.49 -23.07
C GLY A 42 36.60 -13.45 -23.91
N PHE A 43 36.97 -12.26 -24.37
CA PHE A 43 38.36 -11.94 -24.61
C PHE A 43 38.78 -10.72 -23.79
N THR A 44 39.97 -10.90 -23.25
CA THR A 44 40.79 -10.02 -22.45
C THR A 44 41.50 -8.99 -23.33
N GLY A 45 41.44 -7.72 -22.93
CA GLY A 45 42.46 -6.70 -23.24
C GLY A 45 42.26 -5.92 -24.54
N GLY A 46 42.12 -4.60 -24.39
CA GLY A 46 42.33 -3.63 -25.46
C GLY A 46 41.16 -2.68 -25.68
N ASP A 47 41.28 -1.49 -25.10
CA ASP A 47 40.54 -0.25 -25.35
C ASP A 47 39.02 -0.18 -25.08
N ASP A 48 38.71 0.62 -24.05
CA ASP A 48 37.42 1.23 -23.78
C ASP A 48 36.90 1.99 -25.01
N ALA A 49 35.92 1.44 -25.72
CA ALA A 49 34.66 2.12 -26.05
C ALA A 49 33.79 1.27 -26.98
N LEU A 50 32.49 1.18 -26.63
CA LEU A 50 31.37 0.68 -27.44
C LEU A 50 31.21 -0.84 -27.55
N ARG A 51 30.72 -1.44 -26.46
CA ARG A 51 30.13 -2.79 -26.47
C ARG A 51 28.67 -2.72 -26.91
N PHE A 52 28.34 -3.33 -28.05
CA PHE A 52 26.94 -3.53 -28.47
C PHE A 52 26.39 -4.82 -27.85
N VAL A 53 25.39 -4.69 -26.99
CA VAL A 53 24.56 -5.80 -26.51
C VAL A 53 23.33 -5.87 -27.40
N SER A 54 23.02 -7.04 -27.95
CA SER A 54 21.76 -7.26 -28.69
C SER A 54 20.57 -6.98 -27.75
N SER A 55 19.74 -6.00 -28.12
CA SER A 55 18.49 -5.70 -27.39
C SER A 55 17.60 -6.94 -27.35
N THR A 56 17.19 -7.36 -26.15
CA THR A 56 16.21 -8.43 -25.93
C THR A 56 14.79 -8.05 -26.38
N SER A 57 14.58 -6.79 -26.78
CA SER A 57 13.34 -6.30 -27.35
C SER A 57 13.42 -6.32 -28.88
N ARG A 58 12.57 -7.14 -29.52
CA ARG A 58 12.45 -7.28 -30.98
C ARG A 58 12.03 -6.00 -31.74
N ASP A 59 11.72 -4.90 -31.04
CA ASP A 59 11.17 -3.69 -31.66
C ASP A 59 12.01 -2.43 -31.43
N THR A 60 13.25 -2.41 -31.90
CA THR A 60 13.98 -1.15 -32.09
C THR A 60 14.69 -1.13 -33.44
N MET A 61 13.97 -0.69 -34.48
CA MET A 61 14.57 -0.19 -35.72
C MET A 61 15.07 1.23 -35.46
N SER A 62 16.38 1.43 -35.32
CA SER A 62 16.99 2.75 -35.41
C SER A 62 17.08 3.16 -36.87
N LEU A 63 16.08 3.89 -37.38
CA LEU A 63 16.16 4.51 -38.70
C LEU A 63 16.90 5.85 -38.61
N LEU A 64 18.11 5.87 -39.17
CA LEU A 64 18.87 7.09 -39.44
C LEU A 64 18.35 7.74 -40.73
N ARG A 65 17.76 8.93 -40.65
CA ARG A 65 17.69 9.83 -41.82
C ARG A 65 18.68 10.96 -41.63
N ARG A 66 19.62 11.05 -42.56
CA ARG A 66 20.54 12.17 -42.72
C ARG A 66 19.80 13.21 -43.54
N ASP A 67 19.49 14.35 -42.94
CA ASP A 67 18.99 15.50 -43.70
C ASP A 67 20.19 16.29 -44.25
N GLU A 68 20.09 16.79 -45.48
CA GLU A 68 21.21 17.36 -46.24
C GLU A 68 21.73 18.71 -45.70
N ARG A 69 21.20 19.20 -44.57
CA ARG A 69 21.64 20.45 -43.93
C ARG A 69 22.13 20.20 -42.51
N GLY A 70 23.29 19.55 -42.39
CA GLY A 70 24.34 19.91 -41.42
C GLY A 70 23.96 20.05 -39.94
N GLY A 71 22.97 19.31 -39.43
CA GLY A 71 22.62 19.35 -38.01
C GLY A 71 21.95 18.06 -37.57
N ALA A 72 22.68 17.19 -36.88
CA ALA A 72 22.10 16.02 -36.23
C ALA A 72 21.21 16.49 -35.06
N ARG A 73 19.92 16.73 -35.32
CA ARG A 73 18.92 16.85 -34.26
C ARG A 73 18.43 15.46 -33.91
N PHE A 74 18.83 14.97 -32.75
CA PHE A 74 18.32 13.74 -32.17
C PHE A 74 16.85 13.96 -31.79
N GLN A 75 15.94 13.49 -32.63
CA GLN A 75 14.51 13.47 -32.29
C GLN A 75 14.03 12.01 -32.30
N CYS A 76 13.99 11.42 -31.11
CA CYS A 76 13.43 10.10 -30.90
C CYS A 76 11.90 10.21 -31.00
N LEU A 77 11.36 10.14 -32.22
CA LEU A 77 9.93 10.11 -32.47
C LEU A 77 9.42 8.67 -32.34
N LEU A 78 9.22 8.21 -31.10
CA LEU A 78 8.39 7.05 -30.80
C LEU A 78 7.10 7.52 -30.14
N SER A 79 6.27 8.20 -30.94
CA SER A 79 4.85 8.40 -30.63
C SER A 79 4.07 7.26 -31.29
N GLY A 80 3.51 6.34 -30.51
CA GLY A 80 2.49 5.41 -31.00
C GLY A 80 2.43 4.05 -30.29
N GLY A 81 1.46 3.90 -29.38
CA GLY A 81 0.84 2.62 -29.04
C GLY A 81 1.61 1.71 -28.06
N VAL A 82 1.12 1.63 -26.82
CA VAL A 82 1.45 0.63 -25.76
C VAL A 82 2.91 0.59 -25.27
N THR A 83 3.91 0.63 -26.15
CA THR A 83 5.34 0.59 -25.84
C THR A 83 5.87 1.89 -25.23
N GLY A 84 5.34 3.04 -25.67
CA GLY A 84 5.66 4.34 -25.08
C GLY A 84 5.26 4.42 -23.60
N ASN A 85 4.06 3.95 -23.26
CA ASN A 85 3.58 3.93 -21.89
C ASN A 85 4.33 2.90 -21.02
N ARG A 86 4.76 1.77 -21.59
CA ARG A 86 5.62 0.80 -20.89
C ARG A 86 6.96 1.41 -20.47
N ARG A 87 7.64 2.12 -21.39
CA ARG A 87 8.89 2.83 -21.08
C ARG A 87 8.68 3.89 -20.00
N LEU A 88 7.61 4.68 -20.11
CA LEU A 88 7.25 5.67 -19.09
C LEU A 88 7.03 5.03 -17.71
N CYS A 89 6.38 3.87 -17.64
CA CYS A 89 6.19 3.14 -16.39
C CYS A 89 7.52 2.60 -15.84
N HIS A 90 8.40 2.06 -16.68
CA HIS A 90 9.74 1.61 -16.27
C HIS A 90 10.58 2.77 -15.73
N ASP A 91 10.59 3.91 -16.43
CA ASP A 91 11.30 5.10 -15.99
C ASP A 91 10.72 5.64 -14.68
N TRP A 92 9.40 5.61 -14.54
CA TRP A 92 8.74 5.96 -13.28
C TRP A 92 9.12 5.01 -12.14
N ILE A 93 9.15 3.68 -12.38
CA ILE A 93 9.57 2.67 -11.38
C ILE A 93 11.00 2.97 -10.92
N LYS A 94 11.92 3.29 -11.85
CA LYS A 94 13.30 3.66 -11.52
C LYS A 94 13.36 4.95 -10.67
N GLN A 95 12.61 5.97 -11.07
CA GLN A 95 12.56 7.24 -10.33
C GLN A 95 11.99 7.07 -8.91
N VAL A 96 10.92 6.28 -8.76
CA VAL A 96 10.35 5.97 -7.46
C VAL A 96 11.26 5.07 -6.64
N GLY A 97 11.95 4.12 -7.28
CA GLY A 97 12.96 3.29 -6.65
C GLY A 97 14.02 4.11 -5.94
N VAL A 98 14.53 5.17 -6.58
CA VAL A 98 15.47 6.11 -5.94
C VAL A 98 14.84 6.82 -4.74
N LYS A 99 13.60 7.31 -4.87
CA LYS A 99 12.90 8.03 -3.79
C LYS A 99 12.62 7.14 -2.56
N VAL A 100 12.26 5.89 -2.79
CA VAL A 100 11.92 4.91 -1.73
C VAL A 100 13.15 4.08 -1.32
N LYS A 101 14.34 4.40 -1.86
CA LYS A 101 15.62 3.74 -1.58
C LYS A 101 15.62 2.23 -1.91
N MET A 102 14.92 1.83 -2.96
CA MET A 102 15.00 0.46 -3.50
C MET A 102 16.40 0.22 -4.07
N ASP A 103 16.94 -0.99 -3.89
CA ASP A 103 18.18 -1.38 -4.56
C ASP A 103 17.92 -1.72 -6.04
N SER A 104 18.98 -1.92 -6.82
CA SER A 104 18.85 -2.22 -8.25
C SER A 104 18.12 -3.54 -8.51
N VAL A 105 18.23 -4.51 -7.60
CA VAL A 105 17.61 -5.83 -7.72
C VAL A 105 16.10 -5.71 -7.53
N MET A 106 15.65 -4.99 -6.50
CA MET A 106 14.25 -4.66 -6.23
C MET A 106 13.62 -3.88 -7.38
N VAL A 107 14.34 -2.90 -7.95
CA VAL A 107 13.85 -2.14 -9.10
C VAL A 107 13.64 -3.07 -10.30
N GLN A 108 14.57 -3.98 -10.56
CA GLN A 108 14.43 -4.96 -11.64
C GLN A 108 13.26 -5.92 -11.40
N GLN A 109 13.12 -6.44 -10.19
CA GLN A 109 11.99 -7.29 -9.79
C GLN A 109 10.65 -6.59 -10.00
N ALA A 110 10.56 -5.29 -9.69
CA ALA A 110 9.33 -4.52 -9.88
C ALA A 110 9.00 -4.36 -11.37
N CYS A 111 10.00 -4.13 -12.22
CA CYS A 111 9.82 -4.11 -13.68
C CYS A 111 9.37 -5.48 -14.22
N ASP A 112 9.94 -6.57 -13.72
CA ASP A 112 9.60 -7.93 -14.15
C ASP A 112 8.15 -8.31 -13.76
N ILE A 113 7.71 -7.94 -12.55
CA ILE A 113 6.32 -8.09 -12.11
C ILE A 113 5.40 -7.28 -13.02
N PHE A 114 5.72 -6.00 -13.25
CA PHE A 114 4.94 -5.12 -14.11
C PHE A 114 4.78 -5.70 -15.53
N ASP A 115 5.87 -6.15 -16.14
CA ASP A 115 5.87 -6.71 -17.49
C ASP A 115 5.05 -8.00 -17.58
N ARG A 116 5.13 -8.87 -16.57
CA ARG A 116 4.30 -10.09 -16.48
C ARG A 116 2.81 -9.76 -16.47
N HIS A 117 2.42 -8.67 -15.81
CA HIS A 117 1.03 -8.24 -15.71
C HIS A 117 0.51 -7.54 -16.97
N LEU A 118 1.36 -6.77 -17.65
CA LEU A 118 1.02 -6.13 -18.92
C LEU A 118 0.68 -7.16 -20.02
N VAL A 119 1.35 -8.32 -20.03
CA VAL A 119 1.08 -9.38 -21.01
C VAL A 119 -0.29 -10.03 -20.80
N LYS A 120 -0.75 -10.13 -19.55
CA LYS A 120 -1.98 -10.88 -19.21
C LYS A 120 -3.25 -10.05 -19.35
N LYS A 121 -3.22 -8.73 -19.14
CA LYS A 121 -4.43 -7.89 -19.10
C LYS A 121 -4.15 -6.50 -19.69
N PRO A 122 -4.87 -6.06 -20.74
CA PRO A 122 -4.83 -4.67 -21.19
C PRO A 122 -5.57 -3.82 -20.14
N LEU A 123 -4.82 -3.18 -19.27
CA LEU A 123 -5.37 -2.43 -18.15
C LEU A 123 -5.28 -0.93 -18.42
N ASN A 124 -6.40 -0.23 -18.24
CA ASN A 124 -6.55 1.21 -18.46
C ASN A 124 -5.72 2.07 -17.48
N TYR A 125 -5.07 1.47 -16.48
CA TYR A 125 -4.36 2.17 -15.40
C TYR A 125 -2.93 1.64 -15.20
N GLN A 126 -2.12 1.65 -16.27
CA GLN A 126 -0.75 1.12 -16.27
C GLN A 126 0.14 1.71 -15.15
N MET A 127 -0.02 3.00 -14.84
CA MET A 127 0.72 3.65 -13.75
C MET A 127 0.35 3.09 -12.36
N ALA A 128 -0.91 2.70 -12.15
CA ALA A 128 -1.34 2.07 -10.90
C ALA A 128 -0.72 0.67 -10.73
N ILE A 129 -0.50 -0.06 -11.84
CA ILE A 129 0.16 -1.37 -11.82
C ILE A 129 1.66 -1.21 -11.57
N ALA A 130 2.30 -0.22 -12.20
CA ALA A 130 3.69 0.10 -11.93
C ALA A 130 3.88 0.42 -10.44
N ALA A 131 3.00 1.25 -9.88
CA ALA A 131 2.98 1.55 -8.45
C ALA A 131 2.73 0.32 -7.58
N ALA A 132 1.75 -0.51 -7.93
CA ALA A 132 1.45 -1.75 -7.21
C ALA A 132 2.62 -2.76 -7.27
N SER A 133 3.35 -2.82 -8.39
CA SER A 133 4.54 -3.66 -8.54
C SER A 133 5.65 -3.20 -7.60
N CYS A 134 5.89 -1.89 -7.52
CA CYS A 134 6.81 -1.33 -6.51
C CYS A 134 6.34 -1.65 -5.08
N TYR A 135 5.03 -1.55 -4.81
CA TYR A 135 4.48 -1.86 -3.48
C TYR A 135 4.78 -3.29 -3.07
N GLU A 136 4.50 -4.27 -3.94
CA GLU A 136 4.73 -5.69 -3.66
C GLU A 136 6.21 -5.99 -3.39
N VAL A 137 7.13 -5.47 -4.21
CA VAL A 137 8.56 -5.67 -3.99
C VAL A 137 9.03 -5.03 -2.68
N LEU A 138 8.50 -3.86 -2.32
CA LEU A 138 8.78 -3.26 -1.02
C LEU A 138 8.34 -4.17 0.12
N ARG A 139 7.12 -4.74 0.03
CA ARG A 139 6.56 -5.66 1.03
C ARG A 139 7.40 -6.93 1.16
N ASP A 140 7.80 -7.53 0.05
CA ASP A 140 8.64 -8.73 0.02
C ASP A 140 10.00 -8.51 0.72
N ASN A 141 10.49 -7.26 0.73
CA ASN A 141 11.76 -6.87 1.38
C ASN A 141 11.57 -6.28 2.80
N GLY A 142 10.40 -6.48 3.42
CA GLY A 142 10.12 -5.97 4.77
C GLY A 142 10.06 -4.45 4.87
N ARG A 143 9.94 -3.75 3.74
CA ARG A 143 9.74 -2.30 3.68
C ARG A 143 8.27 -2.01 3.43
N SER A 144 7.80 -0.89 3.95
CA SER A 144 6.43 -0.47 3.73
C SER A 144 6.38 1.00 3.38
N ILE A 145 5.42 1.33 2.52
CA ILE A 145 5.08 2.70 2.18
C ILE A 145 3.56 2.84 2.28
N SER A 146 3.11 4.00 2.74
CA SER A 146 1.69 4.27 2.81
C SER A 146 1.09 4.32 1.40
N LEU A 147 -0.04 3.62 1.22
CA LEU A 147 -0.78 3.63 -0.05
C LEU A 147 -1.13 5.05 -0.54
N PRO A 148 -1.51 6.02 0.32
CA PRO A 148 -1.74 7.40 -0.12
C PRO A 148 -0.49 8.10 -0.64
N ALA A 149 0.68 7.90 -0.01
CA ALA A 149 1.93 8.48 -0.50
C ALA A 149 2.30 7.91 -1.86
N LEU A 150 2.18 6.59 -2.02
CA LEU A 150 2.43 5.92 -3.28
C LEU A 150 1.44 6.34 -4.38
N ALA A 151 0.15 6.44 -4.06
CA ALA A 151 -0.87 6.93 -4.99
C ALA A 151 -0.60 8.38 -5.43
N LYS A 152 -0.15 9.24 -4.50
CA LYS A 152 0.26 10.63 -4.82
C LYS A 152 1.47 10.66 -5.75
N MET A 153 2.47 9.80 -5.54
CA MET A 153 3.63 9.70 -6.43
C MET A 153 3.27 9.18 -7.83
N ALA A 154 2.30 8.27 -7.90
CA ALA A 154 1.81 7.67 -9.14
C ALA A 154 0.74 8.50 -9.84
N GLN A 155 0.29 9.60 -9.22
CA GLN A 155 -0.83 10.43 -9.68
C GLN A 155 -2.10 9.61 -9.99
N CYS A 156 -2.37 8.59 -9.17
CA CYS A 156 -3.51 7.68 -9.34
C CYS A 156 -4.48 7.77 -8.15
N THR A 157 -5.71 7.31 -8.36
CA THR A 157 -6.70 7.25 -7.29
C THR A 157 -6.42 6.05 -6.37
N GLY A 158 -6.68 6.21 -5.07
CA GLY A 158 -6.50 5.12 -4.09
C GLY A 158 -7.21 3.81 -4.46
N PRO A 159 -8.47 3.83 -4.93
CA PRO A 159 -9.18 2.63 -5.38
C PRO A 159 -8.50 1.92 -6.55
N HIS A 160 -7.99 2.64 -7.54
CA HIS A 160 -7.28 2.03 -8.68
C HIS A 160 -5.98 1.37 -8.23
N LEU A 161 -5.22 2.01 -7.33
CA LEU A 161 -4.02 1.42 -6.76
C LEU A 161 -4.35 0.14 -5.97
N PHE A 162 -5.39 0.17 -5.15
CA PHE A 162 -5.80 -1.00 -4.36
C PHE A 162 -6.25 -2.17 -5.24
N GLN A 163 -7.02 -1.87 -6.30
CA GLN A 163 -7.43 -2.87 -7.29
C GLN A 163 -6.22 -3.47 -8.01
N ALA A 164 -5.23 -2.65 -8.37
CA ALA A 164 -3.99 -3.12 -8.99
C ALA A 164 -3.19 -4.02 -8.06
N ILE A 165 -2.99 -3.63 -6.78
CA ILE A 165 -2.31 -4.46 -5.78
C ILE A 165 -3.00 -5.81 -5.64
N ARG A 166 -4.33 -5.80 -5.51
CA ARG A 166 -5.11 -7.03 -5.41
C ARG A 166 -4.92 -7.94 -6.62
N ALA A 167 -4.98 -7.39 -7.83
CA ALA A 167 -4.77 -8.16 -9.06
C ALA A 167 -3.35 -8.74 -9.15
N ILE A 168 -2.33 -8.00 -8.68
CA ILE A 168 -0.95 -8.48 -8.64
C ILE A 168 -0.77 -9.61 -7.62
N SER A 169 -1.25 -9.39 -6.39
CA SER A 169 -1.26 -10.42 -5.34
C SER A 169 -1.96 -11.70 -5.79
N GLU A 170 -3.15 -11.60 -6.41
CA GLU A 170 -3.92 -12.74 -6.93
C GLU A 170 -3.14 -13.50 -8.02
N ASP A 171 -2.54 -12.83 -8.99
CA ASP A 171 -1.78 -13.52 -10.06
C ASP A 171 -0.45 -14.11 -9.55
N MET A 172 0.11 -13.60 -8.45
CA MET A 172 1.28 -14.18 -7.77
C MET A 172 0.92 -15.32 -6.80
N GLY A 173 -0.37 -15.57 -6.56
CA GLY A 173 -0.83 -16.53 -5.56
C GLY A 173 -0.48 -16.14 -4.12
N LYS A 174 -0.17 -14.87 -3.87
CA LYS A 174 0.14 -14.33 -2.54
C LYS A 174 -1.11 -13.65 -1.98
N GLY A 175 -1.39 -13.84 -0.69
CA GLY A 175 -2.40 -13.04 0.00
C GLY A 175 -1.94 -11.59 0.14
N THR A 176 -2.86 -10.63 -0.01
CA THR A 176 -2.58 -9.21 0.24
C THR A 176 -2.31 -8.98 1.73
N MET A 177 -1.04 -8.85 2.11
CA MET A 177 -0.68 -8.53 3.50
C MET A 177 -0.58 -7.00 3.68
N PRO A 178 -1.50 -6.37 4.43
CA PRO A 178 -1.44 -4.92 4.65
C PRO A 178 -0.15 -4.54 5.40
N ALA A 179 0.34 -3.33 5.15
CA ALA A 179 1.49 -2.78 5.88
C ALA A 179 1.20 -2.72 7.38
N MET A 180 2.14 -3.19 8.20
CA MET A 180 2.00 -3.11 9.64
C MET A 180 2.27 -1.68 10.10
N LEU A 181 1.57 -1.26 11.15
CA LEU A 181 1.72 0.09 11.68
C LEU A 181 3.18 0.40 12.09
N GLN A 182 3.91 -0.59 12.61
CA GLN A 182 5.33 -0.47 13.00
C GLN A 182 6.22 -0.08 11.82
N GLU A 183 5.95 -0.64 10.65
CA GLU A 183 6.73 -0.41 9.43
C GLU A 183 6.41 0.97 8.83
N LEU A 184 5.24 1.53 9.13
CA LEU A 184 4.79 2.85 8.67
C LEU A 184 5.19 3.99 9.62
N LEU A 185 5.57 3.70 10.87
CA LEU A 185 6.01 4.72 11.84
C LEU A 185 7.22 5.52 11.35
N PRO A 186 8.28 4.92 10.76
CA PRO A 186 9.41 5.65 10.20
C PRO A 186 8.98 6.67 9.14
N GLU A 187 8.00 6.33 8.30
CA GLU A 187 7.43 7.26 7.30
C GLU A 187 6.73 8.43 7.98
N ALA A 188 5.89 8.16 8.99
CA ALA A 188 5.17 9.18 9.73
C ALA A 188 6.09 10.14 10.51
N ALA A 189 7.29 9.70 10.89
CA ALA A 189 8.28 10.52 11.62
C ALA A 189 9.29 11.23 10.71
N GLN A 190 9.20 11.09 9.38
CA GLN A 190 10.14 11.73 8.44
C GLN A 190 10.18 13.25 8.55
N SER A 191 9.05 13.87 8.93
CA SER A 191 8.93 15.32 9.07
C SER A 191 9.52 15.88 10.36
N ILE A 192 9.90 15.02 11.32
CA ILE A 192 10.52 15.42 12.58
C ILE A 192 12.03 15.57 12.38
N ASP A 193 12.62 16.49 13.15
CA ASP A 193 14.06 16.72 13.18
C ASP A 193 14.85 15.42 13.40
N PRO A 194 15.96 15.22 12.68
CA PRO A 194 16.69 13.95 12.68
C PRO A 194 17.28 13.60 14.06
N SER A 195 17.57 14.60 14.90
CA SER A 195 18.08 14.41 16.26
C SER A 195 17.03 13.79 17.20
N GLU A 196 15.77 14.25 17.13
CA GLU A 196 14.69 13.75 17.98
C GLU A 196 14.02 12.49 17.40
N ARG A 197 14.15 12.25 16.09
CA ARG A 197 13.43 11.18 15.37
C ARG A 197 13.64 9.79 15.94
N SER A 198 14.86 9.44 16.34
CA SER A 198 15.18 8.11 16.89
C SER A 198 14.45 7.86 18.21
N GLU A 199 14.45 8.84 19.11
CA GLU A 199 13.76 8.77 20.40
C GLU A 199 12.24 8.75 20.24
N VAL A 200 11.71 9.59 19.33
CA VAL A 200 10.28 9.59 18.99
C VAL A 200 9.86 8.23 18.47
N LEU A 201 10.63 7.62 17.56
CA LEU A 201 10.32 6.29 17.01
C LEU A 201 10.40 5.20 18.06
N SER A 202 11.43 5.22 18.92
CA SER A 202 11.55 4.27 20.04
C SER A 202 10.34 4.37 20.98
N ARG A 203 9.88 5.59 21.28
CA ARG A 203 8.72 5.78 22.17
C ARG A 203 7.40 5.44 21.49
N ALA A 204 7.22 5.81 20.22
CA ALA A 204 6.02 5.49 19.45
C ALA A 204 5.88 3.97 19.26
N THR A 205 6.98 3.27 19.01
CA THR A 205 7.00 1.79 18.91
C THR A 205 6.68 1.14 20.25
N ALA A 206 7.24 1.64 21.36
CA ALA A 206 6.94 1.15 22.70
C ALA A 206 5.47 1.36 23.11
N LEU A 207 4.82 2.43 22.62
CA LEU A 207 3.38 2.68 22.84
C LEU A 207 2.46 1.71 22.09
N LEU A 208 2.94 1.01 21.05
CA LEU A 208 2.08 0.10 20.30
C LEU A 208 1.63 -1.11 21.14
N GLU A 209 2.49 -1.58 22.03
CA GLU A 209 2.20 -2.75 22.85
C GLU A 209 1.05 -2.54 23.85
N PRO A 210 1.04 -1.48 24.69
CA PRO A 210 -0.13 -1.18 25.52
C PRO A 210 -1.39 -0.95 24.68
N LEU A 211 -1.27 -0.25 23.54
CA LEU A 211 -2.43 0.06 22.70
C LEU A 211 -3.05 -1.18 22.04
N ARG A 212 -2.25 -2.19 21.70
CA ARG A 212 -2.77 -3.50 21.25
C ARG A 212 -3.57 -4.18 22.35
N ARG A 213 -3.04 -4.19 23.58
CA ARG A 213 -3.72 -4.81 24.72
C ARG A 213 -5.04 -4.13 25.04
N CYS A 214 -5.14 -2.82 24.80
CA CYS A 214 -6.37 -2.04 24.97
C CYS A 214 -7.29 -2.05 23.74
N TRP A 215 -7.03 -2.88 22.73
CA TRP A 215 -7.82 -2.97 21.49
C TRP A 215 -8.00 -1.62 20.75
N PHE A 216 -7.02 -0.72 20.90
CA PHE A 216 -7.11 0.63 20.35
C PHE A 216 -6.83 0.67 18.85
N LEU A 217 -5.98 -0.24 18.35
CA LEU A 217 -5.48 -0.22 16.97
C LEU A 217 -6.48 -0.83 15.98
N GLU A 218 -7.34 -1.72 16.47
CA GLU A 218 -8.23 -2.58 15.71
C GLU A 218 -9.31 -1.75 15.02
N GLY A 219 -9.46 -1.92 13.70
CA GLY A 219 -10.43 -1.18 12.88
C GLY A 219 -10.10 0.30 12.69
N ARG A 220 -8.94 0.79 13.13
CA ARG A 220 -8.45 2.14 12.82
C ARG A 220 -7.49 2.11 11.64
N ALA A 221 -7.55 3.15 10.81
CA ALA A 221 -6.66 3.25 9.66
C ALA A 221 -5.23 3.62 10.10
N PRO A 222 -4.18 2.88 9.68
CA PRO A 222 -2.79 3.16 10.05
C PRO A 222 -2.35 4.60 9.74
N ARG A 223 -2.85 5.17 8.64
CA ARG A 223 -2.60 6.57 8.24
C ARG A 223 -3.03 7.63 9.26
N CYS A 224 -3.98 7.31 10.13
CA CYS A 224 -4.46 8.21 11.19
C CYS A 224 -3.76 7.90 12.51
N VAL A 225 -3.49 6.62 12.78
CA VAL A 225 -2.86 6.19 14.03
C VAL A 225 -1.38 6.54 14.06
N GLY A 226 -0.65 6.34 12.96
CA GLY A 226 0.79 6.61 12.89
C GLY A 226 1.15 8.06 13.25
N PRO A 227 0.61 9.07 12.54
CA PRO A 227 0.87 10.47 12.87
C PRO A 227 0.39 10.86 14.27
N ALA A 228 -0.73 10.29 14.74
CA ALA A 228 -1.21 10.53 16.11
C ALA A 228 -0.25 10.00 17.18
N LEU A 229 0.31 8.80 16.96
CA LEU A 229 1.30 8.19 17.85
C LEU A 229 2.61 8.98 17.85
N VAL A 230 3.09 9.35 16.66
CA VAL A 230 4.30 10.16 16.49
C VAL A 230 4.16 11.49 17.24
N PHE A 231 3.01 12.16 17.11
CA PHE A 231 2.74 13.39 17.85
C PHE A 231 2.70 13.19 19.38
N VAL A 232 2.06 12.13 19.87
CA VAL A 232 2.01 11.85 21.33
C VAL A 232 3.40 11.49 21.87
N ALA A 233 4.15 10.65 21.14
CA ALA A 233 5.51 10.28 21.47
C ALA A 233 6.42 11.52 21.50
N TRP A 234 6.38 12.35 20.47
CA TRP A 234 7.10 13.62 20.40
C TRP A 234 6.75 14.53 21.58
N LYS A 235 5.46 14.80 21.78
CA LYS A 235 4.97 15.67 22.85
C LYS A 235 5.33 15.20 24.27
N SER A 236 5.58 13.91 24.45
CA SER A 236 6.01 13.33 25.73
C SER A 236 7.51 13.48 26.02
N LEU A 237 8.35 13.78 25.02
CA LEU A 237 9.80 13.91 25.20
C LEU A 237 10.13 15.17 26.01
N ASN A 238 9.57 16.30 25.61
CA ASN A 238 9.94 17.59 26.18
C ASN A 238 8.76 18.31 26.84
N VAL A 239 9.03 18.94 27.99
CA VAL A 239 8.08 19.82 28.71
C VAL A 239 7.54 20.97 27.85
N PRO A 240 8.35 21.73 27.07
CA PRO A 240 7.84 22.84 26.27
C PRO A 240 6.88 22.40 25.15
N GLN A 241 7.07 21.20 24.59
CA GLN A 241 6.25 20.67 23.49
C GLN A 241 4.80 20.37 23.95
N ARG A 242 4.54 20.32 25.26
CA ARG A 242 3.23 19.98 25.86
C ARG A 242 2.11 20.98 25.56
N LYS A 243 2.43 22.25 25.28
CA LYS A 243 1.41 23.28 24.96
C LYS A 243 0.96 23.25 23.50
N ILE A 244 1.68 22.53 22.65
CA ILE A 244 1.47 22.53 21.20
C ILE A 244 0.25 21.65 20.87
N SER A 245 -0.62 22.18 20.03
CA SER A 245 -1.80 21.46 19.52
C SER A 245 -1.43 20.59 18.33
N MET A 246 -2.23 19.57 18.03
CA MET A 246 -2.02 18.72 16.84
C MET A 246 -2.01 19.55 15.55
N ALA A 247 -2.87 20.56 15.44
CA ALA A 247 -2.91 21.43 14.26
C ALA A 247 -1.61 22.23 14.11
N SER A 248 -1.13 22.85 15.19
CA SER A 248 0.14 23.58 15.18
C SER A 248 1.32 22.66 14.91
N PHE A 249 1.31 21.43 15.42
CA PHE A 249 2.32 20.42 15.07
C PHE A 249 2.32 20.09 13.57
N CYS A 250 1.15 19.83 12.99
CA CYS A 250 1.09 19.55 11.56
C CYS A 250 1.54 20.76 10.71
N ASP A 251 1.24 21.98 11.14
CA ASP A 251 1.68 23.20 10.45
C ASP A 251 3.21 23.39 10.54
N MET A 252 3.81 23.19 11.73
CA MET A 252 5.27 23.27 11.91
C MET A 252 6.04 22.26 11.07
N HIS A 253 5.51 21.04 10.94
CA HIS A 253 6.17 19.94 10.23
C HIS A 253 5.70 19.76 8.79
N GLY A 254 4.91 20.71 8.25
CA GLY A 254 4.46 20.68 6.85
C GLY A 254 3.55 19.50 6.48
N LEU A 255 2.87 18.90 7.47
CA LEU A 255 1.97 17.75 7.28
C LEU A 255 0.58 18.17 6.77
N GLY A 256 0.33 19.49 6.66
CA GLY A 256 -0.95 20.06 6.23
C GLY A 256 -2.03 20.00 7.31
N LYS A 257 -3.25 20.45 6.99
CA LYS A 257 -4.33 20.50 7.99
C LYS A 257 -4.75 19.08 8.41
N PRO A 258 -4.81 18.79 9.72
CA PRO A 258 -5.22 17.48 10.20
C PRO A 258 -6.67 17.21 9.83
N ASN A 259 -6.96 16.02 9.30
CA ASN A 259 -8.33 15.60 9.02
C ASN A 259 -9.09 15.28 10.34
N SER A 260 -10.42 15.25 10.27
CA SER A 260 -11.27 14.98 11.44
C SER A 260 -10.99 13.62 12.09
N SER A 261 -10.62 12.62 11.28
CA SER A 261 -10.30 11.27 11.76
C SER A 261 -8.99 11.23 12.57
N LEU A 262 -7.97 12.00 12.17
CA LEU A 262 -6.71 12.15 12.89
C LEU A 262 -6.93 12.85 14.24
N LEU A 263 -7.73 13.93 14.24
CA LEU A 263 -8.08 14.65 15.47
C LEU A 263 -8.87 13.77 16.45
N ALA A 264 -9.85 13.01 15.94
CA ALA A 264 -10.60 12.04 16.75
C ALA A 264 -9.68 10.95 17.31
N THR A 265 -8.78 10.41 16.48
CA THR A 265 -7.80 9.39 16.91
C THR A 265 -6.86 9.91 17.98
N ASN A 266 -6.37 11.14 17.86
CA ASN A 266 -5.55 11.75 18.91
C ASN A 266 -6.32 11.93 20.22
N THR A 267 -7.57 12.40 20.13
CA THR A 267 -8.42 12.58 21.30
C THR A 267 -8.71 11.25 21.99
N ASP A 268 -8.99 10.21 21.22
CA ASP A 268 -9.21 8.86 21.75
C ASP A 268 -7.92 8.25 22.33
N LEU A 269 -6.77 8.50 21.71
CA LEU A 269 -5.47 8.03 22.20
C LEU A 269 -5.13 8.65 23.56
N ASN A 270 -5.37 9.95 23.72
CA ASN A 270 -5.21 10.64 25.00
C ASN A 270 -6.18 10.06 26.06
N LYS A 271 -7.42 9.73 25.68
CA LYS A 271 -8.39 9.10 26.59
C LYS A 271 -8.00 7.67 26.96
N ALA A 272 -7.53 6.87 26.02
CA ALA A 272 -7.07 5.50 26.28
C ALA A 272 -5.92 5.52 27.30
N SER A 273 -4.96 6.42 27.08
CA SER A 273 -3.85 6.66 28.00
C SER A 273 -4.33 7.15 29.39
N CYS A 274 -5.42 7.92 29.47
CA CYS A 274 -6.05 8.26 30.76
C CYS A 274 -6.75 7.06 31.43
N GLY A 275 -7.42 6.22 30.63
CA GLY A 275 -8.21 5.09 31.11
C GLY A 275 -7.37 4.04 31.83
N ASP A 276 -6.18 3.77 31.29
CA ASP A 276 -5.19 2.87 31.87
C ASP A 276 -4.62 3.39 33.20
N SER A 277 -4.78 4.68 33.49
CA SER A 277 -4.07 5.36 34.57
C SER A 277 -4.92 5.68 35.81
N LYS A 278 -6.14 5.13 35.90
CA LYS A 278 -7.05 5.38 37.04
C LYS A 278 -6.48 4.93 38.39
N ASP A 279 -5.49 4.04 38.40
CA ASP A 279 -4.82 3.54 39.59
C ASP A 279 -3.37 4.06 39.76
N ALA A 280 -2.98 5.10 39.00
CA ALA A 280 -1.72 5.81 39.21
C ALA A 280 -1.69 6.46 40.63
N PRO A 281 -0.50 6.63 41.25
CA PRO A 281 -0.36 6.99 42.66
C PRO A 281 -1.24 8.19 43.08
N PRO A 282 -1.76 8.21 44.34
CA PRO A 282 -2.93 8.98 44.78
C PRO A 282 -2.80 10.51 44.76
N SER A 283 -1.70 11.07 44.28
CA SER A 283 -1.40 12.49 44.40
C SER A 283 -2.01 13.38 43.32
N GLN A 284 -2.55 12.87 42.19
CA GLN A 284 -3.16 13.75 41.17
C GLN A 284 -4.18 13.05 40.26
N LYS A 285 -5.39 13.61 40.16
CA LYS A 285 -6.37 13.21 39.13
C LYS A 285 -5.78 13.47 37.74
N LEU A 286 -5.53 12.39 37.00
CA LEU A 286 -4.99 12.47 35.65
C LEU A 286 -6.02 13.07 34.69
N THR A 287 -5.75 14.31 34.28
CA THR A 287 -6.52 14.99 33.24
C THR A 287 -5.87 14.72 31.88
N SER A 288 -6.65 14.80 30.80
CA SER A 288 -6.17 14.64 29.41
C SER A 288 -5.00 15.56 29.04
N ARG A 289 -4.75 16.62 29.82
CA ARG A 289 -3.61 17.53 29.68
C ARG A 289 -2.33 17.02 30.35
N ASN A 290 -2.45 16.25 31.43
CA ASN A 290 -1.32 15.78 32.24
C ASN A 290 -0.87 14.36 31.87
N VAL A 291 -1.71 13.57 31.22
CA VAL A 291 -1.40 12.18 30.84
C VAL A 291 -0.15 12.04 29.99
N LEU A 292 0.16 13.06 29.18
CA LEU A 292 1.36 13.09 28.34
C LEU A 292 2.67 13.07 29.13
N VAL A 293 2.65 13.47 30.41
CA VAL A 293 3.81 13.41 31.31
C VAL A 293 4.10 11.97 31.74
N TYR A 294 3.05 11.17 31.90
CA TYR A 294 3.12 9.81 32.42
C TYR A 294 3.26 8.77 31.30
N VAL A 295 3.40 9.17 30.04
CA VAL A 295 3.62 8.26 28.90
C VAL A 295 4.78 7.28 29.15
N PRO A 296 5.96 7.69 29.67
CA PRO A 296 7.03 6.75 29.99
C PRO A 296 6.62 5.71 31.05
N ASP A 297 5.86 6.13 32.06
CA ASP A 297 5.37 5.24 33.13
C ASP A 297 4.28 4.29 32.62
N ILE A 298 3.38 4.79 31.76
CA ILE A 298 2.34 3.96 31.09
C ILE A 298 3.00 2.87 30.26
N ILE A 299 4.07 3.19 29.52
CA ILE A 299 4.83 2.19 28.77
C ILE A 299 5.43 1.15 29.73
N ARG A 300 6.09 1.61 30.81
CA ARG A 300 6.78 0.76 31.78
C ARG A 300 5.84 -0.18 32.53
N TYR A 301 4.66 0.29 32.92
CA TYR A 301 3.69 -0.45 33.73
C TYR A 301 2.51 -0.97 32.92
N SER A 302 2.58 -0.93 31.58
CA SER A 302 1.50 -1.32 30.67
C SER A 302 0.85 -2.68 30.97
N ALA A 303 1.64 -3.68 31.37
CA ALA A 303 1.11 -5.00 31.74
C ALA A 303 0.22 -4.95 32.99
N SER A 304 0.63 -4.22 34.02
CA SER A 304 -0.15 -4.07 35.26
C SER A 304 -1.41 -3.26 35.01
N LEU A 305 -1.28 -2.11 34.33
CA LEU A 305 -2.39 -1.19 34.08
C LEU A 305 -3.53 -1.85 33.28
N VAL A 306 -3.20 -2.74 32.33
CA VAL A 306 -4.22 -3.50 31.59
C VAL A 306 -4.96 -4.48 32.50
N VAL A 307 -4.26 -5.19 33.39
CA VAL A 307 -4.88 -6.11 34.35
C VAL A 307 -5.77 -5.35 35.33
N ASP A 308 -5.33 -4.20 35.82
CA ASP A 308 -6.09 -3.38 36.75
C ASP A 308 -7.34 -2.77 36.06
N ALA A 309 -7.19 -2.28 34.82
CA ALA A 309 -8.31 -1.81 34.02
C ALA A 309 -9.35 -2.90 33.74
N THR A 310 -8.91 -4.14 33.47
CA THR A 310 -9.83 -5.29 33.30
C THR A 310 -10.58 -5.62 34.57
N SER A 311 -9.91 -5.54 35.72
CA SER A 311 -10.45 -5.86 37.04
C SER A 311 -11.48 -4.81 37.47
N SER A 312 -11.22 -3.52 37.19
CA SER A 312 -12.19 -2.44 37.42
C SER A 312 -13.43 -2.55 36.53
N ALA A 313 -13.29 -3.07 35.31
CA ALA A 313 -14.39 -3.21 34.35
C ALA A 313 -15.34 -4.39 34.67
N THR A 314 -14.84 -5.42 35.36
CA THR A 314 -15.57 -6.68 35.61
C THR A 314 -16.33 -6.74 36.92
N GLY A 315 -16.22 -5.72 37.80
CA GLY A 315 -17.10 -5.52 38.97
C GLY A 315 -17.35 -6.78 39.81
N THR A 316 -16.44 -7.09 40.74
CA THR A 316 -16.61 -7.93 41.96
C THR A 316 -17.36 -9.27 41.88
N ASN A 317 -17.71 -9.81 40.71
CA ASN A 317 -18.30 -11.15 40.58
C ASN A 317 -17.31 -12.06 39.88
N VAL A 318 -16.45 -12.67 40.69
CA VAL A 318 -15.46 -13.69 40.33
C VAL A 318 -16.21 -14.98 39.98
N VAL A 319 -16.78 -15.02 38.78
CA VAL A 319 -17.06 -16.29 38.09
C VAL A 319 -15.99 -16.41 37.01
N GLU A 320 -15.51 -17.63 36.79
CA GLU A 320 -14.44 -18.02 35.89
C GLU A 320 -14.73 -17.59 34.44
N GLN A 321 -14.44 -16.32 34.12
CA GLN A 321 -14.68 -15.75 32.80
C GLN A 321 -13.66 -16.30 31.81
N THR A 322 -14.16 -16.74 30.65
CA THR A 322 -13.32 -17.15 29.51
C THR A 322 -12.54 -15.95 28.97
N ALA A 323 -11.40 -16.22 28.32
CA ALA A 323 -10.52 -15.17 27.76
C ALA A 323 -11.27 -14.20 26.80
N ASP A 324 -12.31 -14.70 26.13
CA ASP A 324 -13.15 -13.92 25.21
C ASP A 324 -14.02 -12.89 25.94
N GLN A 325 -14.56 -13.23 27.11
CA GLN A 325 -15.38 -12.33 27.91
C GLN A 325 -14.56 -11.18 28.50
N ARG A 326 -13.33 -11.48 28.94
CA ARG A 326 -12.38 -10.46 29.40
C ARG A 326 -12.01 -9.51 28.27
N SER A 327 -11.74 -10.05 27.08
CA SER A 327 -11.44 -9.26 25.88
C SER A 327 -12.60 -8.35 25.47
N ALA A 328 -13.84 -8.84 25.57
CA ALA A 328 -15.05 -8.05 25.29
C ALA A 328 -15.26 -6.91 26.30
N ALA A 329 -14.98 -7.14 27.59
CA ALA A 329 -15.07 -6.11 28.63
C ALA A 329 -14.05 -4.98 28.42
N ILE A 330 -12.79 -5.32 28.07
CA ILE A 330 -11.77 -4.34 27.66
C ILE A 330 -12.26 -3.54 26.45
N TYR A 331 -12.76 -4.23 25.43
CA TYR A 331 -13.23 -3.57 24.22
C TYR A 331 -14.36 -2.56 24.50
N ALA A 332 -15.24 -2.87 25.46
CA ALA A 332 -16.34 -2.01 25.88
C ALA A 332 -15.89 -0.75 26.63
N THR A 333 -14.78 -0.78 27.38
CA THR A 333 -14.29 0.40 28.10
C THR A 333 -13.69 1.46 27.18
N PHE A 334 -13.04 1.05 26.09
CA PHE A 334 -12.34 1.97 25.18
C PHE A 334 -13.19 2.48 24.02
N ARG A 335 -14.32 1.83 23.72
CA ARG A 335 -15.29 2.33 22.73
C ARG A 335 -16.57 2.77 23.41
N LYS A 336 -16.81 4.08 23.43
CA LYS A 336 -18.18 4.58 23.60
C LYS A 336 -18.99 4.00 22.44
N GLY A 337 -19.94 3.12 22.75
CA GLY A 337 -20.88 2.63 21.76
C GLY A 337 -21.46 3.85 21.04
N ARG A 338 -21.12 4.02 19.76
CA ARG A 338 -21.95 4.89 18.92
C ARG A 338 -23.35 4.33 19.11
N LYS A 339 -24.30 5.17 19.51
CA LYS A 339 -25.71 4.79 19.51
C LYS A 339 -25.92 4.18 18.13
N ARG A 340 -26.10 2.85 18.06
CA ARG A 340 -26.61 2.26 16.83
C ARG A 340 -27.86 3.09 16.55
N PRO A 341 -28.08 3.58 15.32
CA PRO A 341 -29.44 4.00 14.99
C PRO A 341 -30.28 2.83 15.47
N ARG A 342 -31.20 3.11 16.39
CA ARG A 342 -32.10 2.09 16.91
C ARG A 342 -32.66 1.50 15.62
N THR A 343 -32.26 0.28 15.29
CA THR A 343 -33.13 -0.56 14.48
C THR A 343 -34.43 -0.38 15.23
N VAL A 344 -35.44 0.18 14.57
CA VAL A 344 -36.77 0.21 15.14
C VAL A 344 -37.05 -1.26 15.33
N GLU A 345 -36.77 -1.75 16.54
CA GLU A 345 -37.29 -2.98 17.05
C GLU A 345 -38.77 -2.69 17.02
N TYR A 346 -39.41 -3.09 15.92
CA TYR A 346 -40.82 -3.43 15.96
C TYR A 346 -40.91 -4.33 17.16
N ALA A 347 -41.46 -3.78 18.24
CA ALA A 347 -41.63 -4.48 19.49
C ALA A 347 -42.22 -5.83 19.11
N SER A 348 -41.54 -6.90 19.51
CA SER A 348 -41.89 -8.27 19.17
C SER A 348 -43.14 -8.73 19.93
N ASN A 349 -44.16 -7.86 20.01
CA ASN A 349 -45.51 -8.08 20.50
C ASN A 349 -46.42 -6.93 20.01
N ALA A 350 -46.74 -6.95 18.72
CA ALA A 350 -47.98 -6.48 18.07
C ALA A 350 -47.64 -6.09 16.62
N ASP A 351 -48.14 -6.88 15.66
CA ASP A 351 -48.12 -6.64 14.22
C ASP A 351 -46.75 -6.72 13.53
N VAL A 352 -46.28 -7.95 13.32
CA VAL A 352 -45.52 -8.25 12.11
C VAL A 352 -46.44 -7.91 10.94
N PRO A 353 -46.11 -6.96 10.04
CA PRO A 353 -46.94 -6.73 8.89
C PRO A 353 -46.92 -8.02 8.06
N ASP A 354 -48.08 -8.67 7.99
CA ASP A 354 -48.33 -9.87 7.18
C ASP A 354 -48.22 -9.50 5.71
N CYS A 355 -46.98 -9.32 5.25
CA CYS A 355 -46.60 -8.99 3.90
C CYS A 355 -46.28 -10.30 3.18
N ASP A 356 -47.33 -11.07 2.88
CA ASP A 356 -47.26 -12.30 2.08
C ASP A 356 -47.00 -12.03 0.58
N GLY A 357 -46.93 -10.74 0.19
CA GLY A 357 -46.74 -10.31 -1.20
C GLY A 357 -47.99 -10.45 -2.07
N ASN A 358 -49.11 -10.92 -1.52
CA ASN A 358 -50.37 -11.14 -2.23
C ASN A 358 -51.46 -10.14 -1.83
N ARG A 359 -51.13 -9.15 -1.00
CA ARG A 359 -52.07 -8.06 -0.68
C ARG A 359 -52.49 -7.34 -1.94
N TYR A 360 -53.80 -7.20 -2.11
CA TYR A 360 -54.38 -6.35 -3.13
C TYR A 360 -53.93 -4.90 -2.90
N ILE A 361 -53.29 -4.32 -3.91
CA ILE A 361 -52.90 -2.91 -3.94
C ILE A 361 -54.06 -2.17 -4.62
N SER A 362 -54.69 -1.25 -3.90
CA SER A 362 -55.78 -0.44 -4.43
C SER A 362 -55.28 0.47 -5.54
N ASP A 363 -56.09 0.70 -6.58
CA ASP A 363 -55.80 1.66 -7.65
C ASP A 363 -55.51 3.05 -7.06
N SER A 364 -56.18 3.44 -5.98
CA SER A 364 -55.91 4.71 -5.27
C SER A 364 -54.48 4.81 -4.70
N GLU A 365 -53.88 3.70 -4.26
CA GLU A 365 -52.50 3.66 -3.75
C GLU A 365 -51.49 3.76 -4.90
N ILE A 366 -51.85 3.22 -6.07
CA ILE A 366 -51.08 3.37 -7.31
C ILE A 366 -51.20 4.81 -7.83
N ASP A 367 -52.39 5.40 -7.80
CA ASP A 367 -52.66 6.75 -8.26
C ASP A 367 -51.86 7.80 -7.48
N HIS A 368 -51.64 7.60 -6.18
CA HIS A 368 -50.75 8.46 -5.38
C HIS A 368 -49.29 8.46 -5.83
N LEU A 369 -48.87 7.45 -6.61
CA LEU A 369 -47.52 7.36 -7.18
C LEU A 369 -47.47 7.88 -8.63
N ILE A 370 -48.63 8.07 -9.27
CA ILE A 370 -48.76 8.64 -10.62
C ILE A 370 -48.89 10.15 -10.47
N ARG A 371 -48.13 10.90 -11.29
CA ARG A 371 -48.20 12.36 -11.29
C ARG A 371 -49.50 12.83 -11.93
N ASP A 372 -50.12 13.82 -11.32
CA ASP A 372 -51.30 14.45 -11.88
C ASP A 372 -50.99 15.20 -13.19
N GLU A 373 -52.01 15.38 -14.03
CA GLU A 373 -51.83 16.06 -15.32
C GLU A 373 -51.29 17.49 -15.16
N GLU A 374 -51.62 18.16 -14.07
CA GLU A 374 -51.11 19.49 -13.74
C GLU A 374 -49.62 19.45 -13.41
N GLU A 375 -49.18 18.48 -12.61
CA GLU A 375 -47.76 18.27 -12.31
C GLU A 375 -46.97 17.93 -13.58
N VAL A 376 -47.55 17.11 -14.47
CA VAL A 376 -46.94 16.76 -15.76
C VAL A 376 -46.80 18.00 -16.65
N LYS A 377 -47.80 18.88 -16.70
CA LYS A 377 -47.73 20.15 -17.46
C LYS A 377 -46.63 21.06 -16.91
N VAL A 378 -46.52 21.20 -15.59
CA VAL A 378 -45.46 21.99 -14.94
C VAL A 378 -44.08 21.42 -15.25
N VAL A 379 -43.90 20.10 -15.15
CA VAL A 379 -42.62 19.44 -15.45
C VAL A 379 -42.25 19.60 -16.93
N LYS A 380 -43.21 19.46 -17.85
CA LYS A 380 -42.96 19.68 -19.29
C LYS A 380 -42.53 21.12 -19.58
N ALA A 381 -43.25 22.10 -19.04
CA ALA A 381 -42.90 23.51 -19.20
C ALA A 381 -41.49 23.82 -18.63
N PHE A 382 -41.14 23.23 -17.49
CA PHE A 382 -39.81 23.35 -16.90
C PHE A 382 -38.73 22.78 -17.83
N LEU A 383 -38.93 21.57 -18.37
CA LEU A 383 -37.98 20.93 -19.28
C LEU A 383 -37.82 21.70 -20.60
N GLU A 384 -38.92 22.19 -21.18
CA GLU A 384 -38.90 23.02 -22.39
C GLU A 384 -38.15 24.35 -22.16
N SER A 385 -38.35 24.99 -21.01
CA SER A 385 -37.60 26.20 -20.65
C SER A 385 -36.10 25.93 -20.50
N ARG A 386 -35.72 24.74 -20.02
CA ARG A 386 -34.33 24.34 -19.85
C ARG A 386 -33.68 24.09 -21.20
N LYS A 387 -34.40 23.43 -22.12
CA LYS A 387 -33.95 23.18 -23.48
C LYS A 387 -33.71 24.48 -24.25
N ARG A 388 -34.64 25.45 -24.14
CA ARG A 388 -34.45 26.79 -24.76
C ARG A 388 -33.22 27.50 -24.21
N LYS A 389 -32.97 27.43 -22.90
CA LYS A 389 -31.76 28.02 -22.29
C LYS A 389 -30.47 27.33 -22.71
N GLU A 390 -30.51 26.02 -22.97
CA GLU A 390 -29.37 25.27 -23.51
C GLU A 390 -29.12 25.65 -24.98
N GLU A 391 -30.16 25.83 -25.79
CA GLU A 391 -30.08 26.28 -27.19
C GLU A 391 -29.66 27.77 -27.34
N GLU A 392 -29.99 28.64 -26.39
CA GLU A 392 -29.54 30.05 -26.37
C GLU A 392 -28.10 30.23 -25.86
N ALA A 393 -27.52 29.20 -25.23
CA ALA A 393 -26.17 29.22 -24.68
C ALA A 393 -25.11 28.61 -25.63
N GLU A 394 -25.56 27.95 -26.69
CA GLU A 394 -24.76 27.45 -27.83
C GLU A 394 -24.74 28.48 -28.96
#